data_AF-A0A3D5DZP9-F1
#
_entry.id   AF-A0A3D5DZP9-F1
#
_cell.length_a   1.000
_cell.length_b   1.000
_cell.length_c   1.000
_cell.angle_alpha   90.00
_cell.angle_beta   90.00
_cell.angle_gamma   90.00
#
_symmetry.space_group_name_H-M   'P 1'
#
loop_
_entity.id
_entity.type
_entity.pdbx_description
1 polymer ?
#
loop_
_entity_poly.entity_id
_entity_poly.type
_entity_poly.pdbx_seq_one_letter_code
_entity_poly.pdbx_strand_id
1 'polypeptide(L)'
;MIGLTWWGSAAENEHRVNHGRPTSGSLGLAALVSIGIGGMVGGGIFSVLGLTVQIAGGGAYLSFVVGGVVAALTGWSYSVLSVRIRSRGGTAVFLDRAFGTSVAGPLNLLLWLSYFVMLGLYAVAFGAYLAALLGLNANGPWPRVFASAVVVCFAALNLAGAQLVGRAESVLVYFKLAVLLLFCLGGLAFVNPARVSPAAFPSAGAIIYAGALIFLGYEGFELIANASEDARNPERTLPRAYLIAIGGVIALYVLVAFVAVGNLSPHAIATESDYALAAAARPFLGSAGFALIAVAAVVSTSSAINATLYGAAKFTYLMGRDGELPARFGQPVWNRPIGGLVATAAGTLVIVNTVNIEGISLMGSAGFLIIFAAVNLAASRLTSTSGRARVLPLGGALACAASLAGLTVYAATHIPAQLAVLGGLIAAAAAGEAIIRIRGRSAAHPATPPVQGLPLPGPGHNDRHT
;
A
#
# COMPACT_ATOMS: atom_id res chain seq x y z
N MET A 1 19.84 -14.83 12.32
CA MET A 1 20.13 -13.48 12.86
C MET A 1 19.76 -12.47 11.78
N ILE A 2 18.72 -11.67 11.96
CA ILE A 2 18.37 -10.61 11.01
C ILE A 2 18.05 -9.37 11.86
N GLY A 3 19.10 -8.63 12.17
CA GLY A 3 18.98 -7.27 12.68
C GLY A 3 18.88 -6.34 11.48
N LEU A 4 17.87 -5.48 11.45
CA LEU A 4 17.84 -4.33 10.55
C LEU A 4 18.80 -3.25 11.08
N THR A 5 20.10 -3.57 11.14
CA THR A 5 21.15 -2.58 11.39
C THR A 5 21.41 -1.79 10.10
N TRP A 6 20.44 -0.97 9.70
CA TRP A 6 20.46 -0.19 8.45
C TRP A 6 21.13 1.18 8.57
N TRP A 7 21.37 1.63 9.80
CA TRP A 7 21.80 3.00 10.08
C TRP A 7 23.31 3.17 10.24
N GLY A 8 23.99 2.21 10.86
CA GLY A 8 25.44 2.28 11.06
C GLY A 8 26.23 1.96 9.79
N SER A 9 25.75 1.01 8.98
CA SER A 9 26.50 0.54 7.80
C SER A 9 26.43 1.47 6.59
N ALA A 10 25.43 2.36 6.47
CA ALA A 10 25.28 3.19 5.27
C ALA A 10 26.29 4.35 5.24
N ALA A 11 26.63 4.92 6.40
CA ALA A 11 27.63 6.00 6.47
C ALA A 11 29.08 5.47 6.45
N GLU A 12 29.35 4.27 6.96
CA GLU A 12 30.72 3.73 7.07
C GLU A 12 31.19 2.90 5.87
N ASN A 13 30.29 2.25 5.10
CA ASN A 13 30.71 1.33 4.03
C ASN A 13 30.63 1.89 2.59
N GLU A 14 30.08 3.08 2.34
CA GLU A 14 29.96 3.60 0.96
C GLU A 14 31.24 4.26 0.41
N HIS A 15 32.29 4.42 1.23
CA HIS A 15 33.61 4.91 0.78
C HIS A 15 34.53 3.85 0.17
N ARG A 16 34.10 2.58 0.09
CA ARG A 16 34.88 1.52 -0.58
C ARG A 16 34.15 1.05 -1.84
N VAL A 17 34.54 1.60 -2.99
CA VAL A 17 34.28 0.97 -4.29
C VAL A 17 35.05 -0.35 -4.31
N ASN A 18 34.40 -1.42 -3.85
CA ASN A 18 34.94 -2.76 -3.84
C ASN A 18 34.29 -3.54 -4.99
N HIS A 19 35.07 -3.88 -6.02
CA HIS A 19 34.70 -4.83 -7.07
C HIS A 19 34.66 -6.27 -6.53
N GLY A 20 33.79 -6.52 -5.55
CA GLY A 20 33.66 -7.81 -4.85
C GLY A 20 32.25 -8.37 -4.96
N ARG A 21 32.17 -9.63 -5.43
CA ARG A 21 31.08 -10.63 -5.48
C ARG A 21 29.64 -10.19 -5.11
N PRO A 22 28.61 -10.64 -5.87
CA PRO A 22 27.22 -10.37 -5.56
C PRO A 22 26.92 -10.82 -4.13
N THR A 23 26.43 -9.90 -3.31
CA THR A 23 25.95 -10.23 -1.97
C THR A 23 24.92 -11.36 -2.13
N SER A 24 25.16 -12.49 -1.47
CA SER A 24 24.17 -13.56 -1.42
C SER A 24 22.90 -12.96 -0.83
N GLY A 25 21.86 -12.76 -1.64
CA GLY A 25 20.61 -12.13 -1.19
C GLY A 25 20.14 -12.75 0.13
N SER A 26 19.88 -11.91 1.13
CA SER A 26 19.55 -12.35 2.49
C SER A 26 18.07 -12.70 2.64
N LEU A 27 17.20 -12.16 1.78
CA LEU A 27 15.75 -12.33 1.87
C LEU A 27 15.27 -13.51 1.02
N GLY A 28 14.77 -14.54 1.68
CA GLY A 28 14.07 -15.66 1.04
C GLY A 28 12.62 -15.34 0.69
N LEU A 29 11.95 -16.30 0.03
CA LEU A 29 10.55 -16.18 -0.39
C LEU A 29 9.61 -15.79 0.76
N ALA A 30 9.70 -16.47 1.90
CA ALA A 30 8.83 -16.22 3.05
C ALA A 30 8.93 -14.78 3.57
N ALA A 31 10.14 -14.21 3.58
CA ALA A 31 10.35 -12.83 4.02
C ALA A 31 9.73 -11.83 3.03
N LEU A 32 9.92 -12.04 1.73
CA LEU A 32 9.33 -11.16 0.69
C LEU A 32 7.80 -11.27 0.64
N VAL A 33 7.25 -12.48 0.82
CA VAL A 33 5.80 -12.68 0.98
C VAL A 33 5.29 -11.97 2.22
N SER A 34 5.99 -12.08 3.36
CA SER A 34 5.63 -11.37 4.59
C SER A 34 5.67 -9.85 4.42
N ILE A 35 6.60 -9.31 3.62
CA ILE A 35 6.66 -7.87 3.30
C ILE A 35 5.43 -7.46 2.51
N GLY A 36 5.10 -8.17 1.42
CA GLY A 36 3.94 -7.85 0.60
C GLY A 36 2.60 -8.00 1.34
N ILE A 37 2.40 -9.12 2.04
CA ILE A 37 1.17 -9.34 2.83
C ILE A 37 1.11 -8.35 4.00
N GLY A 38 2.24 -8.09 4.67
CA GLY A 38 2.29 -7.17 5.81
C GLY A 38 1.92 -5.75 5.43
N GLY A 39 2.37 -5.28 4.26
CA GLY A 39 1.99 -4.00 3.68
C GLY A 39 0.51 -3.94 3.35
N MET A 40 0.00 -4.91 2.59
CA MET A 40 -1.41 -4.93 2.19
C MET A 40 -2.37 -5.07 3.36
N VAL A 41 -2.15 -6.06 4.23
CA VAL A 41 -2.99 -6.34 5.41
C VAL A 41 -2.58 -5.42 6.57
N GLY A 42 -2.29 -4.14 6.32
CA GLY A 42 -1.86 -3.15 7.31
C GLY A 42 -3.04 -2.43 7.95
N GLY A 43 -3.52 -1.38 7.29
CA GLY A 43 -4.80 -0.76 7.63
C GLY A 43 -5.89 -1.00 6.59
N GLY A 44 -5.52 -1.41 5.36
CA GLY A 44 -6.39 -1.58 4.20
C GLY A 44 -7.75 -2.15 4.55
N ILE A 45 -7.87 -3.48 4.69
CA ILE A 45 -9.15 -4.19 4.97
C ILE A 45 -9.89 -3.68 6.20
N PHE A 46 -9.18 -3.23 7.23
CA PHE A 46 -9.78 -2.74 8.48
C PHE A 46 -10.47 -1.39 8.28
N SER A 47 -9.90 -0.49 7.48
CA SER A 47 -10.42 0.88 7.26
C SER A 47 -11.57 0.96 6.25
N VAL A 48 -11.56 0.07 5.26
CA VAL A 48 -12.30 0.24 4.01
C VAL A 48 -13.50 -0.68 3.83
N LEU A 49 -13.59 -1.75 4.63
CA LEU A 49 -14.64 -2.75 4.51
C LEU A 49 -16.02 -2.11 4.70
N GLY A 50 -16.18 -1.29 5.74
CA GLY A 50 -17.46 -0.62 6.02
C GLY A 50 -17.92 0.27 4.88
N LEU A 51 -17.02 1.12 4.37
CA LEU A 51 -17.28 2.00 3.22
C LEU A 51 -17.63 1.19 1.96
N THR A 52 -16.94 0.08 1.72
CA THR A 52 -17.23 -0.81 0.59
C THR A 52 -18.62 -1.41 0.71
N VAL A 53 -19.03 -1.86 1.91
CA VAL A 53 -20.36 -2.42 2.15
C VAL A 53 -21.45 -1.35 2.04
N GLN A 54 -21.18 -0.11 2.45
CA GLN A 54 -22.11 1.01 2.25
C GLN A 54 -22.44 1.23 0.77
N ILE A 55 -21.44 1.11 -0.11
CA ILE A 55 -21.60 1.35 -1.55
C ILE A 55 -22.10 0.10 -2.28
N ALA A 56 -21.47 -1.05 -2.02
CA ALA A 56 -21.65 -2.30 -2.77
C ALA A 56 -22.60 -3.30 -2.10
N GLY A 57 -23.13 -3.01 -0.91
CA GLY A 57 -24.12 -3.83 -0.22
C GLY A 57 -23.72 -5.30 -0.11
N GLY A 58 -24.64 -6.20 -0.51
CA GLY A 58 -24.40 -7.64 -0.57
C GLY A 58 -23.24 -8.06 -1.49
N GLY A 59 -22.93 -7.22 -2.48
CA GLY A 59 -21.90 -7.45 -3.50
C GLY A 59 -20.50 -6.95 -3.12
N ALA A 60 -20.27 -6.51 -1.88
CA ALA A 60 -18.98 -5.96 -1.46
C ALA A 60 -17.79 -6.90 -1.71
N TYR A 61 -17.97 -8.21 -1.55
CA TYR A 61 -16.93 -9.18 -1.83
C TYR A 61 -16.52 -9.21 -3.32
N LEU A 62 -17.44 -8.89 -4.24
CA LEU A 62 -17.13 -8.72 -5.67
C LEU A 62 -16.33 -7.44 -5.92
N SER A 63 -16.56 -6.37 -5.17
CA SER A 63 -15.73 -5.17 -5.22
C SER A 63 -14.28 -5.46 -4.84
N PHE A 64 -14.07 -6.30 -3.81
CA PHE A 64 -12.72 -6.78 -3.47
C PHE A 64 -12.10 -7.61 -4.61
N VAL A 65 -12.86 -8.40 -5.36
CA VAL A 65 -12.37 -9.09 -6.56
C VAL A 65 -11.95 -8.06 -7.63
N VAL A 66 -12.78 -7.06 -7.91
CA VAL A 66 -12.49 -6.02 -8.91
C VAL A 66 -11.18 -5.29 -8.58
N GLY A 67 -11.05 -4.77 -7.35
CA GLY A 67 -9.79 -4.12 -6.92
C GLY A 67 -8.60 -5.08 -6.95
N GLY A 68 -8.82 -6.34 -6.58
CA GLY A 68 -7.82 -7.40 -6.62
C GLY A 68 -7.31 -7.70 -8.03
N VAL A 69 -8.18 -7.66 -9.05
CA VAL A 69 -7.77 -7.85 -10.45
C VAL A 69 -6.85 -6.71 -10.91
N VAL A 70 -7.18 -5.46 -10.58
CA VAL A 70 -6.33 -4.30 -10.90
C VAL A 70 -4.97 -4.42 -10.20
N ALA A 71 -4.97 -4.86 -8.93
CA ALA A 71 -3.76 -5.11 -8.16
C ALA A 71 -2.93 -6.26 -8.75
N ALA A 72 -3.54 -7.36 -9.19
CA ALA A 72 -2.85 -8.49 -9.80
C ALA A 72 -2.20 -8.14 -11.14
N LEU A 73 -2.91 -7.40 -12.00
CA LEU A 73 -2.34 -6.90 -13.27
C LEU A 73 -1.13 -5.99 -13.02
N THR A 74 -1.24 -5.10 -12.04
CA THR A 74 -0.14 -4.21 -11.65
C THR A 74 1.01 -4.97 -10.99
N GLY A 75 0.70 -5.94 -10.13
CA GLY A 75 1.66 -6.82 -9.47
C GLY A 75 2.50 -7.63 -10.46
N TRP A 76 1.91 -8.01 -11.60
CA TRP A 76 2.68 -8.59 -12.70
C TRP A 76 3.75 -7.63 -13.21
N SER A 77 3.38 -6.37 -13.51
CA SER A 77 4.32 -5.33 -13.94
C SER A 77 5.44 -5.10 -12.92
N TYR A 78 5.09 -5.03 -11.63
CA TYR A 78 6.06 -4.94 -10.53
C TYR A 78 6.98 -6.16 -10.45
N SER A 79 6.46 -7.37 -10.68
CA SER A 79 7.27 -8.58 -10.66
C SER A 79 8.35 -8.58 -11.74
N VAL A 80 8.00 -8.12 -12.95
CA VAL A 80 8.94 -8.02 -14.07
C VAL A 80 9.95 -6.91 -13.83
N LEU A 81 9.48 -5.72 -13.42
CA LEU A 81 10.34 -4.57 -13.16
C LEU A 81 11.30 -4.84 -12.00
N SER A 82 10.86 -5.48 -10.92
CA SER A 82 11.72 -5.77 -9.76
C SER A 82 12.84 -6.77 -10.07
N VAL A 83 12.64 -7.67 -11.04
CA VAL A 83 13.71 -8.55 -11.53
C VAL A 83 14.70 -7.78 -12.41
N ARG A 84 14.20 -6.90 -13.30
CA ARG A 84 15.04 -6.13 -14.24
C ARG A 84 15.78 -4.97 -13.58
N ILE A 85 15.12 -4.30 -12.65
CA ILE A 85 15.56 -3.11 -11.95
C ILE A 85 15.56 -3.46 -10.47
N ARG A 86 16.65 -4.09 -10.04
CA ARG A 86 16.90 -4.36 -8.64
C ARG A 86 17.32 -3.05 -7.99
N SER A 87 16.41 -2.43 -7.27
CA SER A 87 16.65 -1.14 -6.63
C SER A 87 15.95 -1.00 -5.29
N ARG A 88 16.62 -0.39 -4.31
CA ARG A 88 16.01 0.06 -3.05
C ARG A 88 15.00 1.19 -3.18
N GLY A 89 15.02 1.93 -4.29
CA GLY A 89 14.08 3.02 -4.55
C GLY A 89 12.75 2.56 -5.17
N GLY A 90 12.62 1.27 -5.53
CA GLY A 90 11.40 0.64 -6.02
C GLY A 90 10.68 1.45 -7.09
N THR A 91 9.44 1.83 -6.80
CA THR A 91 8.53 2.53 -7.72
C THR A 91 9.14 3.78 -8.34
N ALA A 92 9.81 4.64 -7.57
CA ALA A 92 10.39 5.87 -8.13
C ALA A 92 11.46 5.56 -9.18
N VAL A 93 12.33 4.60 -8.90
CA VAL A 93 13.40 4.20 -9.83
C VAL A 93 12.82 3.55 -11.09
N PHE A 94 11.70 2.85 -11.00
CA PHE A 94 11.01 2.32 -12.19
C PHE A 94 10.51 3.45 -13.10
N LEU A 95 9.93 4.50 -12.51
CA LEU A 95 9.43 5.66 -13.24
C LEU A 95 10.57 6.48 -13.84
N ASP A 96 11.62 6.74 -13.07
CA ASP A 96 12.81 7.48 -13.51
C ASP A 96 13.47 6.80 -14.71
N ARG A 97 13.65 5.47 -14.64
CA ARG A 97 14.24 4.69 -15.75
C ARG A 97 13.37 4.64 -17.00
N ALA A 98 12.04 4.69 -16.85
CA ALA A 98 11.12 4.56 -17.99
C ALA A 98 10.82 5.88 -18.69
N PHE A 99 10.79 6.99 -17.93
CA PHE A 99 10.30 8.27 -18.43
C PHE A 99 11.29 9.43 -18.27
N GLY A 100 12.36 9.23 -17.51
CA GLY A 100 13.23 10.32 -17.10
C GLY A 100 12.59 11.22 -16.06
N THR A 101 13.43 12.01 -15.41
CA THR A 101 13.05 12.88 -14.28
C THR A 101 11.98 13.93 -14.63
N SER A 102 11.88 14.32 -15.90
CA SER A 102 10.91 15.31 -16.37
C SER A 102 9.46 14.82 -16.34
N VAL A 103 9.22 13.52 -16.35
CA VAL A 103 7.87 12.94 -16.25
C VAL A 103 7.73 12.17 -14.94
N ALA A 104 8.81 11.55 -14.44
CA ALA A 104 8.80 10.83 -13.18
C ALA A 104 8.73 11.75 -11.95
N GLY A 105 9.30 12.97 -11.99
CA GLY A 105 9.30 13.90 -10.85
C GLY A 105 7.92 14.19 -10.25
N PRO A 106 6.91 14.65 -11.04
CA PRO A 106 5.54 14.82 -10.53
C PRO A 106 4.92 13.53 -9.99
N LEU A 107 5.24 12.37 -10.58
CA LEU A 107 4.73 11.08 -10.14
C LEU A 107 5.37 10.62 -8.83
N ASN A 108 6.68 10.87 -8.64
CA ASN A 108 7.41 10.59 -7.41
C ASN A 108 6.95 11.50 -6.27
N LEU A 109 6.63 12.77 -6.56
CA LEU A 109 5.97 13.66 -5.61
C LEU A 109 4.55 13.21 -5.30
N LEU A 110 3.77 12.80 -6.30
CA LEU A 110 2.43 12.25 -6.09
C LEU A 110 2.49 10.98 -5.23
N LEU A 111 3.49 10.12 -5.44
CA LEU A 111 3.74 8.94 -4.61
C LEU A 111 4.00 9.32 -3.16
N TRP A 112 4.85 10.32 -2.93
CA TRP A 112 5.12 10.80 -1.57
C TRP A 112 3.88 11.39 -0.89
N LEU A 113 3.15 12.26 -1.58
CA LEU A 113 1.91 12.84 -1.04
C LEU A 113 0.85 11.76 -0.82
N SER A 114 0.80 10.71 -1.64
CA SER A 114 -0.11 9.58 -1.46
C SER A 114 0.21 8.78 -0.19
N TYR A 115 1.48 8.72 0.26
CA TYR A 115 1.80 8.16 1.58
C TYR A 115 1.19 8.96 2.73
N PHE A 116 0.97 10.27 2.57
CA PHE A 116 0.33 11.08 3.63
C PHE A 116 -1.12 10.63 3.80
N VAL A 117 -1.79 10.40 2.67
CA VAL A 117 -3.17 9.93 2.58
C VAL A 117 -3.30 8.51 3.14
N MET A 118 -2.37 7.61 2.79
CA MET A 118 -2.34 6.24 3.33
C MET A 118 -2.20 6.20 4.84
N LEU A 119 -1.24 6.96 5.37
CA LEU A 119 -1.07 7.10 6.80
C LEU A 119 -2.33 7.66 7.46
N GLY A 120 -3.03 8.58 6.80
CA GLY A 120 -4.31 9.09 7.26
C GLY A 120 -5.38 8.01 7.36
N LEU A 121 -5.49 7.15 6.34
CA LEU A 121 -6.42 6.02 6.32
C LEU A 121 -6.16 5.03 7.47
N TYR A 122 -4.88 4.73 7.71
CA TYR A 122 -4.49 3.81 8.78
C TYR A 122 -4.72 4.43 10.17
N ALA A 123 -4.40 5.71 10.33
CA ALA A 123 -4.59 6.44 11.58
C ALA A 123 -6.09 6.57 11.93
N VAL A 124 -6.94 6.90 10.95
CA VAL A 124 -8.40 6.98 11.16
C VAL A 124 -8.95 5.63 11.61
N ALA A 125 -8.57 4.53 10.97
CA ALA A 125 -9.00 3.21 11.42
C ALA A 125 -8.44 2.86 12.80
N PHE A 126 -7.16 3.09 13.07
CA PHE A 126 -6.59 2.90 14.40
C PHE A 126 -7.44 3.60 15.47
N GLY A 127 -7.77 4.88 15.24
CA GLY A 127 -8.56 5.66 16.17
C GLY A 127 -9.98 5.13 16.36
N ALA A 128 -10.65 4.73 15.27
CA ALA A 128 -11.99 4.17 15.31
C ALA A 128 -12.04 2.83 16.06
N TYR A 129 -11.15 1.89 15.74
CA TYR A 129 -11.09 0.60 16.42
C TYR A 129 -10.70 0.74 17.89
N LEU A 130 -9.76 1.64 18.22
CA LEU A 130 -9.38 1.87 19.61
C LEU A 130 -10.51 2.51 20.41
N ALA A 131 -11.20 3.51 19.87
CA ALA A 131 -12.35 4.12 20.52
C ALA A 131 -13.47 3.09 20.75
N ALA A 132 -13.76 2.26 19.75
CA ALA A 132 -14.78 1.21 19.85
C ALA A 132 -14.38 0.13 20.87
N LEU A 133 -13.11 -0.25 20.94
CA LEU A 133 -12.59 -1.20 21.94
C LEU A 133 -12.71 -0.68 23.38
N LEU A 134 -12.53 0.63 23.57
CA LEU A 134 -12.66 1.31 24.87
C LEU A 134 -14.11 1.66 25.22
N GLY A 135 -15.09 1.34 24.37
CA GLY A 135 -16.50 1.70 24.59
C GLY A 135 -16.76 3.22 24.51
N LEU A 136 -15.89 3.97 23.85
CA LEU A 136 -16.03 5.41 23.68
C LEU A 136 -16.94 5.72 22.48
N ASN A 137 -17.61 6.87 22.54
CA ASN A 137 -18.51 7.31 21.48
C ASN A 137 -17.76 7.43 20.13
N ALA A 138 -18.15 6.61 19.14
CA ALA A 138 -17.58 6.58 17.80
C ALA A 138 -17.77 7.90 17.03
N ASN A 139 -18.80 8.68 17.36
CA ASN A 139 -19.04 10.00 16.77
C ASN A 139 -18.44 11.14 17.61
N GLY A 140 -17.77 10.80 18.72
CA GLY A 140 -17.10 11.76 19.59
C GLY A 140 -15.75 12.22 19.04
N PRO A 141 -15.00 13.03 19.79
CA PRO A 141 -13.67 13.49 19.39
C PRO A 141 -12.59 12.39 19.47
N TRP A 142 -12.83 11.33 20.26
CA TRP A 142 -11.83 10.31 20.61
C TRP A 142 -11.20 9.59 19.41
N PRO A 143 -11.94 9.13 18.38
CA PRO A 143 -11.32 8.50 17.21
C PRO A 143 -10.28 9.40 16.54
N ARG A 144 -10.57 10.69 16.37
CA ARG A 144 -9.62 11.65 15.76
C ARG A 144 -8.44 11.96 16.67
N VAL A 145 -8.67 12.05 17.98
CA VAL A 145 -7.60 12.24 18.97
C VAL A 145 -6.65 11.05 18.93
N PHE A 146 -7.15 9.81 18.94
CA PHE A 146 -6.32 8.62 18.85
C PHE A 146 -5.61 8.48 17.50
N ALA A 147 -6.29 8.80 16.39
CA ALA A 147 -5.69 8.84 15.07
C ALA A 147 -4.49 9.80 15.01
N SER A 148 -4.64 11.01 15.56
CA SER A 148 -3.54 11.99 15.61
C SER A 148 -2.43 11.54 16.57
N ALA A 149 -2.80 11.01 17.74
CA ALA A 149 -1.86 10.57 18.77
C ALA A 149 -0.96 9.43 18.28
N VAL A 150 -1.51 8.46 17.53
CA VAL A 150 -0.70 7.34 17.00
C VAL A 150 0.33 7.81 15.97
N VAL A 151 -0.02 8.78 15.12
CA VAL A 151 0.91 9.37 14.14
C VAL A 151 2.05 10.10 14.87
N VAL A 152 1.72 10.94 15.87
CA VAL A 152 2.73 11.64 16.67
C VAL A 152 3.62 10.67 17.43
N CYS A 153 3.04 9.63 18.04
CA CYS A 153 3.76 8.60 18.78
C CYS A 153 4.78 7.90 17.89
N PHE A 154 4.37 7.37 16.73
CA PHE A 154 5.28 6.68 15.82
C PHE A 154 6.28 7.61 15.13
N ALA A 155 5.91 8.86 14.85
CA ALA A 155 6.88 9.85 14.40
C ALA A 155 7.97 10.07 15.46
N ALA A 156 7.59 10.23 16.73
CA ALA A 156 8.53 10.37 17.85
C ALA A 156 9.40 9.13 18.05
N LEU A 157 8.83 7.92 17.95
CA LEU A 157 9.59 6.66 18.02
C LEU A 157 10.62 6.54 16.89
N ASN A 158 10.24 6.90 15.66
CA ASN A 158 11.15 6.93 14.52
C ASN A 158 12.25 8.01 14.71
N LEU A 159 11.92 9.17 15.28
CA LEU A 159 12.90 10.21 15.64
C LEU A 159 13.88 9.74 16.71
N ALA A 160 13.40 9.03 17.73
CA ALA A 160 14.23 8.43 18.79
C ALA A 160 15.12 7.30 18.26
N GLY A 161 14.83 6.77 17.06
CA GLY A 161 15.56 5.67 16.46
C GLY A 161 15.27 4.34 17.15
N ALA A 162 14.10 4.24 17.77
CA ALA A 162 13.56 2.98 18.25
C ALA A 162 13.29 2.08 17.03
N GLN A 163 14.32 1.35 16.61
CA GLN A 163 14.17 0.32 15.58
C GLN A 163 13.46 -0.86 16.22
N LEU A 164 12.13 -0.91 16.13
CA LEU A 164 11.44 -2.17 16.34
C LEU A 164 11.90 -3.11 15.21
N VAL A 165 12.79 -4.02 15.58
CA VAL A 165 13.51 -4.94 14.70
C VAL A 165 12.49 -5.75 13.90
N GLY A 166 12.62 -5.84 12.58
CA GLY A 166 11.68 -6.49 11.66
C GLY A 166 11.27 -7.94 11.94
N ARG A 167 11.85 -8.60 12.96
CA ARG A 167 11.26 -9.80 13.57
C ARG A 167 9.89 -9.52 14.20
N ALA A 168 9.73 -8.37 14.86
CA ALA A 168 8.46 -7.92 15.41
C ALA A 168 7.42 -7.78 14.29
N GLU A 169 7.78 -7.16 13.16
CA GLU A 169 6.87 -6.99 12.02
C GLU A 169 6.34 -8.32 11.49
N SER A 170 7.21 -9.30 11.20
CA SER A 170 6.76 -10.61 10.71
C SER A 170 5.84 -11.31 11.71
N VAL A 171 6.10 -11.22 13.01
CA VAL A 171 5.22 -11.77 14.05
C VAL A 171 3.84 -11.09 14.02
N LEU A 172 3.81 -9.77 13.88
CA LEU A 172 2.55 -9.02 13.77
C LEU A 172 1.76 -9.41 12.51
N VAL A 173 2.44 -9.68 11.39
CA VAL A 173 1.81 -10.20 10.16
C VAL A 173 1.16 -11.56 10.39
N TYR A 174 1.87 -12.52 10.99
CA TYR A 174 1.28 -13.82 11.27
C TYR A 174 0.12 -13.74 12.26
N PHE A 175 0.23 -12.89 13.28
CA PHE A 175 -0.85 -12.65 14.24
C PHE A 175 -2.13 -12.12 13.56
N LYS A 176 -2.04 -11.03 12.78
CA LYS A 176 -3.22 -10.46 12.11
C LYS A 176 -3.82 -11.43 11.08
N LEU A 177 -2.99 -12.18 10.34
CA LEU A 177 -3.48 -13.22 9.45
C LEU A 177 -4.23 -14.33 10.20
N ALA A 178 -3.69 -14.81 11.32
CA ALA A 178 -4.34 -15.84 12.12
C ALA A 178 -5.70 -15.38 12.64
N VAL A 179 -5.80 -14.14 13.12
CA VAL A 179 -7.06 -13.56 13.58
C VAL A 179 -8.08 -13.43 12.43
N LEU A 180 -7.66 -12.97 11.26
CA LEU A 180 -8.55 -12.88 10.09
C LEU A 180 -8.99 -14.26 9.58
N LEU A 181 -8.09 -15.25 9.59
CA LEU A 181 -8.46 -16.63 9.25
C LEU A 181 -9.44 -17.22 10.26
N LEU A 182 -9.26 -16.96 11.56
CA LEU A 182 -10.20 -17.38 12.59
C LEU A 182 -11.58 -16.72 12.39
N PHE A 183 -11.61 -15.42 12.07
CA PHE A 183 -12.85 -14.73 11.71
C PHE A 183 -13.54 -15.40 10.52
N CYS A 184 -12.81 -15.67 9.45
CA CYS A 184 -13.34 -16.29 8.25
C CYS A 184 -13.88 -17.70 8.52
N LEU A 185 -13.05 -18.57 9.09
CA LEU A 185 -13.40 -19.97 9.35
C LEU A 185 -14.54 -20.09 10.36
N GLY A 186 -14.52 -19.27 11.42
CA GLY A 186 -15.57 -19.24 12.43
C GLY A 186 -16.91 -18.70 11.90
N GLY A 187 -16.87 -17.70 11.01
CA GLY A 187 -18.08 -17.06 10.49
C GLY A 187 -18.73 -17.77 9.29
N LEU A 188 -17.99 -18.62 8.57
CA LEU A 188 -18.50 -19.33 7.38
C LEU A 188 -19.76 -20.15 7.66
N ALA A 189 -19.83 -20.81 8.82
CA ALA A 189 -20.97 -21.64 9.21
C ALA A 189 -22.24 -20.84 9.51
N PHE A 190 -22.12 -19.52 9.72
CA PHE A 190 -23.20 -18.63 10.14
C PHE A 190 -23.62 -17.63 9.05
N VAL A 191 -23.01 -17.73 7.86
CA VAL A 191 -23.35 -16.89 6.71
C VAL A 191 -24.82 -17.08 6.33
N ASN A 192 -25.58 -15.99 6.30
CA ASN A 192 -26.92 -15.99 5.72
C ASN A 192 -26.83 -15.84 4.18
N PRO A 193 -27.20 -16.87 3.39
CA PRO A 193 -27.05 -16.84 1.94
C PRO A 193 -27.86 -15.73 1.26
N ALA A 194 -28.97 -15.30 1.86
CA ALA A 194 -29.80 -14.23 1.29
C ALA A 194 -29.04 -12.90 1.19
N ARG A 195 -28.14 -12.61 2.15
CA ARG A 195 -27.37 -11.36 2.22
C ARG A 195 -26.25 -11.26 1.18
N VAL A 196 -25.76 -12.40 0.70
CA VAL A 196 -24.67 -12.51 -0.29
C VAL A 196 -25.19 -12.99 -1.65
N SER A 197 -26.51 -13.14 -1.79
CA SER A 197 -27.14 -13.52 -3.04
C SER A 197 -27.20 -12.33 -4.02
N PRO A 198 -27.28 -12.57 -5.33
CA PRO A 198 -27.46 -11.50 -6.31
C PRO A 198 -28.67 -10.59 -6.07
N ALA A 199 -29.70 -11.07 -5.36
CA ALA A 199 -30.85 -10.26 -4.98
C ALA A 199 -30.51 -9.15 -3.97
N ALA A 200 -29.41 -9.26 -3.24
CA ALA A 200 -28.91 -8.27 -2.30
C ALA A 200 -27.85 -7.32 -2.92
N PHE A 201 -27.58 -7.44 -4.23
CA PHE A 201 -26.58 -6.61 -4.89
C PHE A 201 -27.18 -5.27 -5.33
N PRO A 202 -26.42 -4.17 -5.22
CA PRO A 202 -26.77 -2.93 -5.89
C PRO A 202 -26.45 -3.04 -7.38
N SER A 203 -26.45 -1.90 -8.08
CA SER A 203 -26.05 -1.86 -9.48
C SER A 203 -24.61 -2.36 -9.67
N ALA A 204 -24.33 -2.98 -10.82
CA ALA A 204 -22.97 -3.39 -11.18
C ALA A 204 -21.98 -2.21 -11.18
N GLY A 205 -22.46 -1.00 -11.52
CA GLY A 205 -21.68 0.23 -11.45
C GLY A 205 -21.21 0.56 -10.03
N ALA A 206 -22.06 0.38 -9.02
CA ALA A 206 -21.69 0.58 -7.61
C ALA A 206 -20.62 -0.42 -7.15
N ILE A 207 -20.74 -1.70 -7.57
CA ILE A 207 -19.76 -2.74 -7.25
C ILE A 207 -18.39 -2.42 -7.89
N ILE A 208 -18.38 -2.01 -9.16
CA ILE A 208 -17.14 -1.65 -9.87
C ILE A 208 -16.51 -0.40 -9.24
N TYR A 209 -17.31 0.62 -8.91
CA TYR A 209 -16.83 1.83 -8.26
C TYR A 209 -16.23 1.54 -6.88
N ALA A 210 -16.94 0.80 -6.03
CA ALA A 210 -16.40 0.34 -4.75
C ALA A 210 -15.13 -0.47 -4.94
N GLY A 211 -15.02 -1.26 -6.02
CA GLY A 211 -13.82 -1.98 -6.40
C GLY A 211 -12.63 -1.08 -6.79
N ALA A 212 -12.91 0.06 -7.39
CA ALA A 212 -11.88 1.05 -7.70
C ALA A 212 -11.46 1.83 -6.44
N LEU A 213 -12.38 2.08 -5.51
CA LEU A 213 -12.11 2.74 -4.22
C LEU A 213 -11.38 1.81 -3.24
N ILE A 214 -11.68 0.51 -3.28
CA ILE A 214 -11.05 -0.48 -2.42
C ILE A 214 -9.64 -0.86 -2.87
N PHE A 215 -9.28 -0.49 -4.09
CA PHE A 215 -7.96 -0.72 -4.65
C PHE A 215 -6.84 -0.29 -3.70
N LEU A 216 -7.04 0.82 -2.98
CA LEU A 216 -6.12 1.31 -1.97
C LEU A 216 -5.83 0.29 -0.85
N GLY A 217 -6.79 -0.58 -0.53
CA GLY A 217 -6.60 -1.66 0.44
C GLY A 217 -5.61 -2.74 -0.03
N TYR A 218 -5.33 -2.82 -1.33
CA TYR A 218 -4.32 -3.71 -1.93
C TYR A 218 -2.96 -3.03 -2.12
N GLU A 219 -2.81 -1.75 -1.76
CA GLU A 219 -1.50 -1.11 -1.69
C GLU A 219 -0.65 -1.82 -0.63
N GLY A 220 0.65 -1.98 -0.89
CA GLY A 220 1.61 -2.64 0.00
C GLY A 220 2.42 -3.75 -0.69
N PHE A 221 1.96 -4.28 -1.84
CA PHE A 221 2.76 -5.25 -2.60
C PHE A 221 3.99 -4.61 -3.24
N GLU A 222 3.93 -3.32 -3.58
CA GLU A 222 5.05 -2.57 -4.15
C GLU A 222 6.23 -2.46 -3.20
N LEU A 223 6.03 -2.62 -1.88
CA LEU A 223 7.12 -2.72 -0.91
C LEU A 223 8.10 -3.87 -1.20
N ILE A 224 7.66 -4.93 -1.89
CA ILE A 224 8.56 -6.01 -2.36
C ILE A 224 9.63 -5.44 -3.30
N ALA A 225 9.32 -4.42 -4.11
CA ALA A 225 10.27 -3.81 -5.03
C ALA A 225 11.40 -3.12 -4.28
N ASN A 226 11.11 -2.47 -3.15
CA ASN A 226 12.12 -1.82 -2.30
C ASN A 226 13.11 -2.81 -1.67
N ALA A 227 12.72 -4.09 -1.57
CA ALA A 227 13.54 -5.18 -1.06
C ALA A 227 14.19 -6.02 -2.18
N SER A 228 14.03 -5.63 -3.45
CA SER A 228 14.45 -6.43 -4.61
C SER A 228 15.96 -6.66 -4.70
N GLU A 229 16.79 -5.71 -4.26
CA GLU A 229 18.25 -5.87 -4.20
C GLU A 229 18.70 -6.95 -3.21
N ASP A 230 17.95 -7.14 -2.12
CA ASP A 230 18.30 -8.10 -1.06
C ASP A 230 17.68 -9.49 -1.29
N ALA A 231 16.92 -9.66 -2.36
CA ALA A 231 16.23 -10.90 -2.68
C ALA A 231 17.19 -12.02 -3.07
N ARG A 232 17.06 -13.18 -2.43
CA ARG A 232 17.79 -14.40 -2.78
C ARG A 232 17.21 -15.01 -4.05
N ASN A 233 18.04 -15.24 -5.08
CA ASN A 233 17.60 -15.75 -6.39
C ASN A 233 16.40 -14.95 -6.96
N PRO A 234 16.57 -13.63 -7.18
CA PRO A 234 15.48 -12.70 -7.46
C PRO A 234 14.61 -13.11 -8.65
N GLU A 235 15.20 -13.75 -9.68
CA GLU A 235 14.53 -14.21 -10.90
C GLU A 235 13.43 -15.24 -10.62
N ARG A 236 13.58 -16.03 -9.54
CA ARG A 236 12.58 -17.02 -9.10
C ARG A 236 11.77 -16.54 -7.91
N THR A 237 12.41 -15.83 -6.99
CA THR A 237 11.80 -15.47 -5.70
C THR A 237 10.87 -14.27 -5.82
N LEU A 238 11.23 -13.23 -6.58
CA LEU A 238 10.38 -12.03 -6.70
C LEU A 238 9.05 -12.35 -7.39
N PRO A 239 9.00 -13.03 -8.56
CA PRO A 239 7.72 -13.36 -9.19
C PRO A 239 6.81 -14.21 -8.30
N ARG A 240 7.39 -15.19 -7.59
CA ARG A 240 6.63 -16.02 -6.63
C ARG A 240 6.14 -15.21 -5.44
N ALA A 241 6.95 -14.28 -4.92
CA ALA A 241 6.56 -13.43 -3.80
C ALA A 241 5.36 -12.56 -4.15
N TYR A 242 5.39 -11.90 -5.32
CA TYR A 242 4.25 -11.11 -5.81
C TYR A 242 3.00 -11.97 -6.00
N LEU A 243 3.12 -13.12 -6.65
CA LEU A 243 1.99 -14.01 -6.91
C LEU A 243 1.34 -14.51 -5.61
N ILE A 244 2.14 -15.00 -4.67
CA ILE A 244 1.66 -15.55 -3.40
C ILE A 244 1.07 -14.44 -2.53
N ALA A 245 1.75 -13.30 -2.41
CA ALA A 245 1.28 -12.19 -1.58
C ALA A 245 -0.03 -11.63 -2.11
N ILE A 246 -0.10 -11.26 -3.39
CA ILE A 246 -1.29 -10.64 -3.97
C ILE A 246 -2.44 -11.65 -4.04
N GLY A 247 -2.18 -12.86 -4.55
CA GLY A 247 -3.21 -13.91 -4.63
C GLY A 247 -3.76 -14.30 -3.26
N GLY A 248 -2.89 -14.42 -2.26
CA GLY A 248 -3.27 -14.72 -0.88
C GLY A 248 -4.12 -13.61 -0.26
N VAL A 249 -3.76 -12.34 -0.47
CA VAL A 249 -4.54 -11.21 0.04
C VAL A 249 -5.88 -11.07 -0.68
N ILE A 250 -5.95 -11.29 -1.99
CA ILE A 250 -7.23 -11.29 -2.72
C ILE A 250 -8.16 -12.35 -2.13
N ALA A 251 -7.67 -13.60 -1.97
CA ALA A 251 -8.48 -14.67 -1.40
C ALA A 251 -8.94 -14.33 0.02
N LEU A 252 -8.03 -13.80 0.85
CA LEU A 252 -8.33 -13.39 2.23
C LEU A 252 -9.39 -12.28 2.27
N TYR A 253 -9.22 -11.21 1.50
CA TYR A 253 -10.11 -10.05 1.53
C TYR A 253 -11.50 -10.37 1.01
N VAL A 254 -11.59 -11.15 -0.08
CA VAL A 254 -12.87 -11.62 -0.61
C VAL A 254 -13.59 -12.47 0.44
N LEU A 255 -12.86 -13.37 1.11
CA LEU A 255 -13.44 -14.22 2.15
C LEU A 255 -13.88 -13.41 3.38
N VAL A 256 -13.06 -12.45 3.82
CA VAL A 256 -13.39 -11.53 4.93
C VAL A 256 -14.66 -10.75 4.61
N ALA A 257 -14.73 -10.14 3.42
CA ALA A 257 -15.89 -9.36 3.00
C ALA A 257 -17.16 -10.22 2.87
N PHE A 258 -17.03 -11.42 2.29
CA PHE A 258 -18.13 -12.38 2.16
C PHE A 258 -18.67 -12.81 3.53
N VAL A 259 -17.79 -13.18 4.47
CA VAL A 259 -18.17 -13.59 5.82
C VAL A 259 -18.78 -12.42 6.59
N ALA A 260 -18.22 -11.21 6.47
CA ALA A 260 -18.74 -10.04 7.16
C ALA A 260 -20.17 -9.69 6.73
N VAL A 261 -20.41 -9.59 5.41
CA VAL A 261 -21.73 -9.30 4.84
C VAL A 261 -22.72 -10.45 5.08
N GLY A 262 -22.25 -11.69 5.08
CA GLY A 262 -23.06 -12.86 5.41
C GLY A 262 -23.58 -12.84 6.84
N ASN A 263 -22.78 -12.35 7.78
CA ASN A 263 -23.07 -12.40 9.23
C ASN A 263 -23.71 -11.13 9.80
N LEU A 264 -23.44 -9.96 9.20
CA LEU A 264 -24.02 -8.68 9.61
C LEU A 264 -24.68 -7.98 8.42
N SER A 265 -25.88 -7.43 8.60
CA SER A 265 -26.59 -6.80 7.49
C SER A 265 -25.81 -5.57 6.98
N PRO A 266 -25.86 -5.27 5.67
CA PRO A 266 -25.19 -4.08 5.12
C PRO A 266 -25.59 -2.79 5.83
N HIS A 267 -26.85 -2.67 6.26
CA HIS A 267 -27.32 -1.51 7.03
C HIS A 267 -26.65 -1.40 8.41
N ALA A 268 -26.51 -2.50 9.14
CA ALA A 268 -25.82 -2.50 10.43
C ALA A 268 -24.31 -2.27 10.28
N ILE A 269 -23.69 -2.85 9.25
CA ILE A 269 -22.30 -2.57 8.88
C ILE A 269 -22.12 -1.08 8.56
N ALA A 270 -23.07 -0.47 7.86
CA ALA A 270 -23.02 0.94 7.52
C ALA A 270 -23.11 1.85 8.76
N THR A 271 -23.84 1.46 9.80
CA THR A 271 -23.92 2.21 11.07
C THR A 271 -22.62 2.15 11.87
N GLU A 272 -21.89 1.03 11.79
CA GLU A 272 -20.62 0.80 12.49
C GLU A 272 -19.42 0.78 11.50
N SER A 273 -19.48 1.61 10.43
CA SER A 273 -18.59 1.47 9.27
C SER A 273 -17.11 1.57 9.58
N ASP A 274 -16.75 2.42 10.54
CA ASP A 274 -15.35 2.73 10.86
C ASP A 274 -14.63 1.58 11.59
N TYR A 275 -15.40 0.61 12.10
CA TYR A 275 -14.91 -0.61 12.75
C TYR A 275 -15.70 -1.86 12.32
N ALA A 276 -16.22 -1.82 11.09
CA ALA A 276 -17.15 -2.80 10.52
C ALA A 276 -16.72 -4.26 10.68
N LEU A 277 -15.42 -4.56 10.58
CA LEU A 277 -14.95 -5.93 10.68
C LEU A 277 -15.08 -6.48 12.11
N ALA A 278 -14.84 -5.66 13.13
CA ALA A 278 -15.06 -6.05 14.52
C ALA A 278 -16.55 -6.22 14.80
N ALA A 279 -17.38 -5.29 14.31
CA ALA A 279 -18.84 -5.37 14.39
C ALA A 279 -19.37 -6.69 13.82
N ALA A 280 -18.88 -7.05 12.63
CA ALA A 280 -19.28 -8.26 11.92
C ALA A 280 -18.89 -9.55 12.64
N ALA A 281 -17.97 -9.52 13.61
CA ALA A 281 -17.59 -10.69 14.40
C ALA A 281 -18.58 -10.98 15.54
N ARG A 282 -19.32 -9.96 16.02
CA ARG A 282 -20.26 -10.10 17.15
C ARG A 282 -21.31 -11.20 16.95
N PRO A 283 -21.95 -11.37 15.78
CA PRO A 283 -23.03 -12.34 15.61
C PRO A 283 -22.63 -13.80 15.82
N PHE A 284 -21.34 -14.15 15.62
CA PHE A 284 -20.89 -15.55 15.66
C PHE A 284 -19.72 -15.81 16.63
N LEU A 285 -18.95 -14.79 17.04
CA LEU A 285 -17.90 -14.89 18.05
C LEU A 285 -18.17 -14.06 19.31
N GLY A 286 -19.31 -13.37 19.38
CA GLY A 286 -19.70 -12.54 20.52
C GLY A 286 -18.78 -11.35 20.78
N SER A 287 -18.82 -10.84 22.00
CA SER A 287 -17.99 -9.70 22.44
C SER A 287 -16.50 -10.02 22.44
N ALA A 288 -16.12 -11.28 22.71
CA ALA A 288 -14.74 -11.74 22.64
C ALA A 288 -14.20 -11.66 21.21
N GLY A 289 -14.99 -12.08 20.21
CA GLY A 289 -14.62 -11.94 18.79
C GLY A 289 -14.47 -10.50 18.36
N PHE A 290 -15.41 -9.64 18.78
CA PHE A 290 -15.31 -8.19 18.55
C PHE A 290 -13.99 -7.63 19.10
N ALA A 291 -13.69 -7.91 20.37
CA ALA A 291 -12.48 -7.41 21.02
C ALA A 291 -11.20 -7.93 20.34
N LEU A 292 -11.17 -9.23 19.98
CA LEU A 292 -10.03 -9.84 19.29
C LEU A 292 -9.76 -9.16 17.95
N ILE A 293 -10.79 -8.93 17.15
CA ILE A 293 -10.66 -8.26 15.85
C ILE A 293 -10.28 -6.79 16.01
N ALA A 294 -10.85 -6.09 16.98
CA ALA A 294 -10.51 -4.70 17.26
C ALA A 294 -9.04 -4.57 17.72
N VAL A 295 -8.56 -5.45 18.59
CA VAL A 295 -7.14 -5.50 18.99
C VAL A 295 -6.25 -5.80 17.78
N ALA A 296 -6.64 -6.77 16.94
CA ALA A 296 -5.89 -7.06 15.71
C ALA A 296 -5.84 -5.86 14.77
N ALA A 297 -6.93 -5.11 14.61
CA ALA A 297 -6.98 -3.90 13.81
C ALA A 297 -6.06 -2.80 14.35
N VAL A 298 -6.10 -2.54 15.67
CA VAL A 298 -5.24 -1.55 16.35
C VAL A 298 -3.76 -1.91 16.20
N VAL A 299 -3.40 -3.18 16.41
CA VAL A 299 -2.03 -3.67 16.24
C VAL A 299 -1.60 -3.58 14.77
N SER A 300 -2.46 -3.98 13.84
CA SER A 300 -2.17 -4.01 12.42
C SER A 300 -1.96 -2.61 11.83
N THR A 301 -2.86 -1.68 12.15
CA THR A 301 -2.78 -0.28 11.72
C THR A 301 -1.56 0.42 12.34
N SER A 302 -1.23 0.14 13.60
CA SER A 302 0.00 0.65 14.24
C SER A 302 1.27 0.21 13.49
N SER A 303 1.34 -1.08 13.16
CA SER A 303 2.45 -1.67 12.39
C SER A 303 2.59 -0.96 11.04
N ALA A 304 1.47 -0.79 10.33
CA ALA A 304 1.44 -0.13 9.02
C ALA A 304 1.87 1.34 9.11
N ILE A 305 1.39 2.09 10.11
CA ILE A 305 1.77 3.49 10.34
C ILE A 305 3.29 3.61 10.54
N ASN A 306 3.86 2.75 11.39
CA ASN A 306 5.30 2.75 11.62
C ASN A 306 6.10 2.43 10.35
N ALA A 307 5.69 1.38 9.62
CA ALA A 307 6.34 0.95 8.40
C ALA A 307 6.30 2.02 7.31
N THR A 308 5.16 2.69 7.12
CA THR A 308 5.01 3.75 6.11
C THR A 308 5.75 5.02 6.50
N LEU A 309 5.75 5.44 7.77
CA LEU A 309 6.57 6.59 8.22
C LEU A 309 8.06 6.34 8.00
N TYR A 310 8.54 5.14 8.35
CA TYR A 310 9.91 4.72 8.11
C TYR A 310 10.25 4.69 6.61
N GLY A 311 9.36 4.10 5.80
CA GLY A 311 9.50 4.01 4.35
C GLY A 311 9.53 5.38 3.67
N ALA A 312 8.62 6.27 4.04
CA ALA A 312 8.53 7.64 3.49
C ALA A 312 9.76 8.49 3.86
N ALA A 313 10.28 8.35 5.08
CA ALA A 313 11.51 9.03 5.50
C ALA A 313 12.72 8.56 4.68
N LYS A 314 12.85 7.25 4.43
CA LYS A 314 13.90 6.71 3.57
C LYS A 314 13.73 7.13 2.11
N PHE A 315 12.50 7.07 1.60
CA PHE A 315 12.16 7.45 0.23
C PHE A 315 12.59 8.89 -0.05
N THR A 316 12.13 9.83 0.77
CA THR A 316 12.44 11.26 0.62
C THR A 316 13.92 11.57 0.78
N TYR A 317 14.63 10.83 1.62
CA TYR A 317 16.09 10.94 1.73
C TYR A 317 16.80 10.58 0.43
N LEU A 318 16.46 9.43 -0.15
CA LEU A 318 17.03 9.00 -1.43
C LEU A 318 16.71 10.01 -2.54
N MET A 319 15.45 10.44 -2.63
CA MET A 319 15.03 11.44 -3.61
C MET A 319 15.72 12.79 -3.40
N GLY A 320 15.92 13.22 -2.16
CA GLY A 320 16.66 14.45 -1.86
C GLY A 320 18.14 14.36 -2.19
N ARG A 321 18.75 13.19 -1.97
CA ARG A 321 20.15 12.91 -2.34
C ARG A 321 20.33 12.85 -3.86
N ASP A 322 19.39 12.24 -4.57
CA ASP A 322 19.45 12.03 -6.01
C ASP A 322 18.99 13.27 -6.82
N GLY A 323 18.75 14.40 -6.13
CA GLY A 323 18.40 15.70 -6.72
C GLY A 323 16.95 15.83 -7.21
N GLU A 324 16.09 14.88 -6.86
CA GLU A 324 14.65 14.87 -7.15
C GLU A 324 13.86 15.78 -6.20
N LEU A 325 14.26 15.84 -4.93
CA LEU A 325 13.69 16.72 -3.91
C LEU A 325 14.70 17.80 -3.48
N PRO A 326 14.28 18.89 -2.81
CA PRO A 326 15.20 19.87 -2.25
C PRO A 326 16.30 19.22 -1.40
N ALA A 327 17.55 19.67 -1.54
CA ALA A 327 18.73 19.08 -0.87
C ALA A 327 18.58 18.85 0.64
N ARG A 328 17.76 19.66 1.33
CA ARG A 328 17.46 19.51 2.77
C ARG A 328 16.87 18.13 3.12
N PHE A 329 16.14 17.49 2.21
CA PHE A 329 15.61 16.14 2.42
C PHE A 329 16.71 15.06 2.33
N GLY A 330 17.76 15.30 1.54
CA GLY A 330 18.93 14.43 1.43
C GLY A 330 20.00 14.65 2.51
N GLN A 331 19.81 15.62 3.41
CA GLN A 331 20.72 15.89 4.52
C GLN A 331 20.29 15.14 5.77
N PRO A 332 21.10 14.20 6.30
CA PRO A 332 20.76 13.52 7.53
C PRO A 332 20.96 14.46 8.74
N VAL A 333 19.99 14.50 9.65
CA VAL A 333 20.06 15.19 10.95
C VAL A 333 20.19 14.13 12.04
N TRP A 334 21.21 14.24 12.90
CA TRP A 334 21.59 13.16 13.84
C TRP A 334 21.86 11.81 13.16
N ASN A 335 22.44 11.86 11.95
CA ASN A 335 22.58 10.71 11.08
C ASN A 335 21.21 10.10 10.72
N ARG A 336 20.14 10.90 10.57
CA ARG A 336 18.72 10.50 10.31
C ARG A 336 17.95 11.31 9.25
N PRO A 337 17.08 10.75 8.37
CA PRO A 337 16.32 11.54 7.41
C PRO A 337 15.06 12.13 8.06
N ILE A 338 15.30 13.06 8.98
CA ILE A 338 14.27 13.68 9.82
C ILE A 338 13.32 14.55 8.99
N GLY A 339 13.83 15.27 7.99
CA GLY A 339 13.02 16.20 7.20
C GLY A 339 11.82 15.52 6.53
N GLY A 340 12.06 14.37 5.91
CA GLY A 340 11.02 13.56 5.28
C GLY A 340 9.99 13.01 6.27
N LEU A 341 10.47 12.49 7.40
CA LEU A 341 9.62 11.96 8.47
C LEU A 341 8.66 13.03 9.01
N VAL A 342 9.18 14.22 9.35
CA VAL A 342 8.39 15.32 9.91
C VAL A 342 7.39 15.85 8.90
N ALA A 343 7.81 16.06 7.64
CA ALA A 343 6.90 16.52 6.59
C ALA A 343 5.76 15.52 6.33
N THR A 344 6.07 14.22 6.32
CA THR A 344 5.08 13.15 6.16
C THR A 344 4.10 13.14 7.33
N ALA A 345 4.59 13.15 8.58
CA ALA A 345 3.74 13.16 9.76
C ALA A 345 2.85 14.41 9.83
N ALA A 346 3.40 15.59 9.53
CA ALA A 346 2.64 16.84 9.51
C ALA A 346 1.55 16.83 8.43
N GLY A 347 1.87 16.38 7.22
CA GLY A 347 0.89 16.24 6.13
C GLY A 347 -0.22 15.25 6.47
N THR A 348 0.12 14.11 7.07
CA THR A 348 -0.86 13.15 7.59
C THR A 348 -1.77 13.77 8.64
N LEU A 349 -1.22 14.53 9.61
CA LEU A 349 -2.04 15.18 10.64
C LEU A 349 -3.04 16.17 10.05
N VAL A 350 -2.65 16.92 9.00
CA VAL A 350 -3.58 17.77 8.26
C VAL A 350 -4.70 16.92 7.67
N ILE A 351 -4.37 15.85 6.95
CA ILE A 351 -5.37 14.98 6.31
C ILE A 351 -6.35 14.39 7.34
N VAL A 352 -5.83 13.77 8.42
CA VAL A 352 -6.64 13.13 9.47
C VAL A 352 -7.65 14.10 10.11
N ASN A 353 -7.29 15.39 10.22
CA ASN A 353 -8.11 16.38 10.90
C ASN A 353 -8.99 17.22 9.97
N THR A 354 -8.81 17.12 8.65
CA THR A 354 -9.53 17.97 7.67
C THR A 354 -10.30 17.19 6.61
N VAL A 355 -9.95 15.92 6.35
CA VAL A 355 -10.56 15.10 5.30
C VAL A 355 -11.28 13.90 5.93
N ASN A 356 -12.49 13.61 5.44
CA ASN A 356 -13.25 12.43 5.88
C ASN A 356 -12.69 11.14 5.24
N ILE A 357 -13.06 9.97 5.78
CA ILE A 357 -12.51 8.68 5.32
C ILE A 357 -12.81 8.39 3.84
N GLU A 358 -13.96 8.84 3.34
CA GLU A 358 -14.32 8.71 1.92
C GLU A 358 -13.40 9.54 1.03
N GLY A 359 -13.13 10.81 1.39
CA GLY A 359 -12.17 11.66 0.71
C GLY A 359 -10.74 11.11 0.76
N ILE A 360 -10.31 10.63 1.92
CA ILE A 360 -9.01 9.95 2.08
C ILE A 360 -8.92 8.73 1.14
N SER A 361 -9.97 7.91 1.10
CA SER A 361 -10.00 6.70 0.26
C SER A 361 -9.99 7.04 -1.23
N LEU A 362 -10.73 8.07 -1.64
CA LEU A 362 -10.75 8.57 -3.02
C LEU A 362 -9.37 9.10 -3.43
N MET A 363 -8.78 9.98 -2.62
CA MET A 363 -7.46 10.58 -2.88
C MET A 363 -6.38 9.52 -2.97
N GLY A 364 -6.35 8.59 -2.03
CA GLY A 364 -5.35 7.53 -1.98
C GLY A 364 -5.49 6.61 -3.18
N SER A 365 -6.71 6.12 -3.45
CA SER A 365 -6.97 5.24 -4.60
C SER A 365 -6.60 5.92 -5.90
N ALA A 366 -7.06 7.15 -6.13
CA ALA A 366 -6.79 7.87 -7.37
C ALA A 366 -5.30 8.17 -7.55
N GLY A 367 -4.61 8.62 -6.50
CA GLY A 367 -3.16 8.85 -6.51
C GLY A 367 -2.38 7.60 -6.91
N PHE A 368 -2.64 6.48 -6.24
CA PHE A 368 -1.99 5.20 -6.54
C PHE A 368 -2.40 4.63 -7.90
N LEU A 369 -3.65 4.81 -8.35
CA LEU A 369 -4.05 4.39 -9.70
C LEU A 369 -3.30 5.16 -10.79
N ILE A 370 -3.05 6.46 -10.61
CA ILE A 370 -2.22 7.26 -11.53
C ILE A 370 -0.79 6.73 -11.54
N ILE A 371 -0.19 6.53 -10.36
CA ILE A 371 1.19 6.03 -10.22
C ILE A 371 1.30 4.64 -10.82
N PHE A 372 0.36 3.74 -10.54
CA PHE A 372 0.40 2.36 -11.00
C PHE A 372 0.06 2.24 -12.49
N ALA A 373 -0.77 3.13 -13.05
CA ALA A 373 -0.89 3.27 -14.49
C ALA A 373 0.46 3.62 -15.12
N ALA A 374 1.21 4.56 -14.53
CA ALA A 374 2.55 4.92 -14.99
C ALA A 374 3.55 3.76 -14.84
N VAL A 375 3.51 2.99 -13.75
CA VAL A 375 4.35 1.78 -13.56
C VAL A 375 4.03 0.70 -14.60
N ASN A 376 2.74 0.49 -14.90
CA ASN A 376 2.31 -0.42 -15.94
C ASN A 376 2.82 0.02 -17.33
N LEU A 377 2.77 1.31 -17.63
CA LEU A 377 3.37 1.87 -18.84
C LEU A 377 4.90 1.74 -18.84
N ALA A 378 5.56 1.93 -17.70
CA ALA A 378 6.99 1.72 -17.53
C ALA A 378 7.38 0.26 -17.83
N ALA A 379 6.65 -0.71 -17.29
CA ALA A 379 6.84 -2.13 -17.58
C ALA A 379 6.65 -2.43 -19.07
N SER A 380 5.62 -1.87 -19.72
CA SER A 380 5.40 -2.02 -21.17
C SER A 380 6.57 -1.47 -22.00
N ARG A 381 7.14 -0.32 -21.62
CA ARG A 381 8.28 0.30 -22.29
C ARG A 381 9.58 -0.46 -22.09
N LEU A 382 9.84 -0.91 -20.86
CA LEU A 382 11.10 -1.52 -20.46
C LEU A 382 11.17 -3.04 -20.69
N THR A 383 10.06 -3.68 -21.05
CA THR A 383 9.96 -5.12 -21.34
C THR A 383 9.87 -5.35 -22.85
N SER A 384 10.92 -5.00 -23.60
CA SER A 384 10.89 -4.92 -25.07
C SER A 384 10.96 -6.26 -25.85
N THR A 385 10.68 -7.41 -25.23
CA THR A 385 10.76 -8.71 -25.89
C THR A 385 9.56 -9.60 -25.58
N SER A 386 8.77 -9.89 -26.63
CA SER A 386 7.59 -10.78 -26.71
C SER A 386 6.19 -10.17 -26.44
N GLY A 387 5.20 -10.55 -27.28
CA GLY A 387 3.85 -9.96 -27.32
C GLY A 387 3.08 -10.00 -25.98
N ARG A 388 3.11 -11.10 -25.23
CA ARG A 388 2.45 -11.18 -23.90
C ARG A 388 3.09 -10.27 -22.84
N ALA A 389 4.41 -10.08 -22.92
CA ALA A 389 5.16 -9.29 -21.94
C ALA A 389 4.88 -7.79 -22.04
N ARG A 390 4.31 -7.33 -23.18
CA ARG A 390 3.85 -5.95 -23.40
C ARG A 390 2.34 -5.78 -23.22
N VAL A 391 1.55 -6.79 -23.57
CA VAL A 391 0.07 -6.73 -23.50
C VAL A 391 -0.44 -6.72 -22.06
N LEU A 392 0.12 -7.54 -21.16
CA LEU A 392 -0.33 -7.58 -19.76
C LEU A 392 -0.15 -6.23 -19.05
N PRO A 393 1.02 -5.56 -19.11
CA PRO A 393 1.19 -4.23 -18.54
C PRO A 393 0.25 -3.18 -19.16
N LEU A 394 -0.01 -3.22 -20.47
CA LEU A 394 -1.00 -2.32 -21.08
C LEU A 394 -2.42 -2.57 -20.55
N GLY A 395 -2.80 -3.84 -20.36
CA GLY A 395 -4.04 -4.21 -19.70
C GLY A 395 -4.13 -3.66 -18.27
N GLY A 396 -3.03 -3.73 -17.51
CA GLY A 396 -2.92 -3.11 -16.18
C GLY A 396 -3.08 -1.59 -16.21
N ALA A 397 -2.43 -0.90 -17.14
CA ALA A 397 -2.56 0.55 -17.31
C ALA A 397 -4.01 0.95 -17.67
N LEU A 398 -4.65 0.21 -18.57
CA LEU A 398 -6.05 0.41 -18.93
C LEU A 398 -7.00 0.13 -17.75
N ALA A 399 -6.74 -0.91 -16.97
CA ALA A 399 -7.53 -1.22 -15.77
C ALA A 399 -7.40 -0.12 -14.71
N CYS A 400 -6.20 0.41 -14.50
CA CYS A 400 -5.99 1.56 -13.62
C CYS A 400 -6.72 2.81 -14.13
N ALA A 401 -6.61 3.11 -15.43
CA ALA A 401 -7.28 4.27 -16.04
C ALA A 401 -8.81 4.16 -15.99
N ALA A 402 -9.36 2.97 -16.27
CA ALA A 402 -10.79 2.70 -16.18
C ALA A 402 -11.30 2.84 -14.74
N SER A 403 -10.54 2.31 -13.77
CA SER A 403 -10.85 2.45 -12.34
C SER A 403 -10.82 3.91 -11.89
N LEU A 404 -9.81 4.67 -12.32
CA LEU A 404 -9.70 6.10 -12.05
C LEU A 404 -10.85 6.90 -12.67
N ALA A 405 -11.24 6.58 -13.90
CA ALA A 405 -12.37 7.20 -14.57
C ALA A 405 -13.68 6.91 -13.82
N GLY A 406 -13.91 5.66 -13.44
CA GLY A 406 -15.05 5.25 -12.62
C GLY A 406 -15.10 5.99 -11.28
N LEU A 407 -13.96 6.08 -10.59
CA LEU A 407 -13.83 6.85 -9.34
C LEU A 407 -14.21 8.32 -9.54
N THR A 408 -13.70 8.93 -10.60
CA THR A 408 -13.91 10.36 -10.89
C THR A 408 -15.37 10.65 -11.24
N VAL A 409 -16.01 9.79 -12.04
CA VAL A 409 -17.42 9.93 -12.43
C VAL A 409 -18.34 9.78 -11.21
N TYR A 410 -18.09 8.79 -10.35
CA TYR A 410 -18.86 8.67 -9.12
C TYR A 410 -18.63 9.88 -8.21
N ALA A 411 -17.37 10.29 -8.03
CA ALA A 411 -17.07 11.42 -7.18
C ALA A 411 -17.74 12.70 -7.68
N ALA A 412 -17.80 12.92 -9.00
CA ALA A 412 -18.51 14.05 -9.59
C ALA A 412 -20.02 14.05 -9.31
N THR A 413 -20.62 12.86 -9.16
CA THR A 413 -22.08 12.70 -9.03
C THR A 413 -22.55 12.61 -7.58
N HIS A 414 -21.74 12.05 -6.68
CA HIS A 414 -22.14 11.77 -5.29
C HIS A 414 -21.40 12.63 -4.27
N ILE A 415 -20.12 12.95 -4.52
CA ILE A 415 -19.24 13.66 -3.58
C ILE A 415 -18.38 14.73 -4.29
N PRO A 416 -18.97 15.66 -5.08
CA PRO A 416 -18.22 16.55 -5.97
C PRO A 416 -17.20 17.43 -5.24
N ALA A 417 -17.47 17.77 -3.97
CA ALA A 417 -16.50 18.48 -3.13
C ALA A 417 -15.17 17.73 -2.97
N GLN A 418 -15.18 16.40 -2.97
CA GLN A 418 -13.98 15.57 -2.83
C GLN A 418 -13.11 15.57 -4.10
N LEU A 419 -13.67 15.91 -5.26
CA LEU A 419 -12.87 16.13 -6.47
C LEU A 419 -11.93 17.32 -6.36
N ALA A 420 -12.34 18.38 -5.65
CA ALA A 420 -11.46 19.52 -5.39
C ALA A 420 -10.26 19.10 -4.53
N VAL A 421 -10.46 18.17 -3.59
CA VAL A 421 -9.39 17.65 -2.73
C VAL A 421 -8.42 16.78 -3.53
N LEU A 422 -8.93 15.90 -4.40
CA LEU A 422 -8.10 15.13 -5.35
C LEU A 422 -7.33 16.06 -6.31
N GLY A 423 -8.00 17.06 -6.88
CA GLY A 423 -7.37 18.07 -7.72
C GLY A 423 -6.26 18.82 -6.98
N GLY A 424 -6.49 19.15 -5.70
CA GLY A 424 -5.49 19.75 -4.82
C GLY A 424 -4.26 18.88 -4.61
N LEU A 425 -4.43 17.56 -4.42
CA LEU A 425 -3.31 16.60 -4.31
C LEU A 425 -2.45 16.57 -5.57
N ILE A 426 -3.10 16.44 -6.74
CA ILE A 426 -2.41 16.39 -8.04
C ILE A 426 -1.73 17.74 -8.34
N ALA A 427 -2.42 18.85 -8.08
CA ALA A 427 -1.88 20.19 -8.25
C ALA A 427 -0.69 20.44 -7.32
N ALA A 428 -0.74 19.97 -6.07
CA ALA A 428 0.37 20.08 -5.12
C ALA A 428 1.61 19.30 -5.61
N ALA A 429 1.43 18.09 -6.16
CA ALA A 429 2.51 17.32 -6.75
C ALA A 429 3.12 18.04 -7.96
N ALA A 430 2.29 18.55 -8.88
CA ALA A 430 2.73 19.27 -10.07
C ALA A 430 3.41 20.61 -9.72
N ALA A 431 2.85 21.38 -8.79
CA ALA A 431 3.41 22.64 -8.32
C ALA A 431 4.74 22.42 -7.58
N GLY A 432 4.83 21.38 -6.75
CA GLY A 432 6.07 20.98 -6.10
C GLY A 432 7.19 20.72 -7.10
N GLU A 433 6.91 19.94 -8.15
CA GLU A 433 7.89 19.69 -9.22
C GLU A 433 8.26 20.97 -9.96
N ALA A 434 7.27 21.82 -10.29
CA ALA A 434 7.52 23.08 -10.97
C ALA A 434 8.47 23.98 -10.16
N ILE A 435 8.25 24.08 -8.84
CA ILE A 435 9.11 24.84 -7.92
C ILE A 435 10.53 24.26 -7.90
N ILE A 436 10.68 22.93 -7.85
CA ILE A 436 11.98 22.25 -7.87
C ILE A 436 12.73 22.53 -9.17
N ARG A 437 12.03 22.51 -10.32
CA ARG A 437 12.64 22.84 -11.62
C ARG A 437 13.09 24.28 -11.71
N ILE A 438 12.26 25.23 -11.27
CA ILE A 438 12.57 26.66 -11.29
C ILE A 438 13.80 26.96 -10.41
N ARG A 439 13.91 26.29 -9.26
CA ARG A 439 15.05 26.45 -8.35
C ARG A 439 16.32 25.69 -8.78
N GLY A 440 16.23 24.87 -9.83
CA GLY A 440 17.28 23.97 -10.25
C GLY A 440 17.37 22.73 -9.36
N ARG A 441 17.52 21.55 -9.99
CA ARG A 441 17.75 20.30 -9.24
C ARG A 441 19.12 20.36 -8.56
N SER A 442 19.15 19.97 -7.28
CA SER A 442 20.34 20.13 -6.43
C SER A 442 21.51 19.21 -6.81
N ALA A 443 21.26 18.17 -7.60
CA ALA A 443 22.29 17.28 -8.16
C ALA A 443 21.91 16.85 -9.58
N ALA A 444 22.93 16.57 -10.41
CA ALA A 444 22.71 15.84 -11.66
C ALA A 444 22.30 14.41 -11.30
N HIS A 445 21.16 13.96 -11.84
CA HIS A 445 20.67 12.60 -11.61
C HIS A 445 21.78 11.60 -11.99
N PRO A 446 22.19 10.69 -11.09
CA PRO A 446 23.30 9.78 -11.36
C PRO A 446 23.03 8.98 -12.63
N ALA A 447 24.04 8.87 -13.50
CA ALA A 447 23.94 8.09 -14.73
C ALA A 447 23.54 6.65 -14.39
N THR A 448 22.37 6.22 -14.85
CA THR A 448 21.86 4.90 -14.50
C THR A 448 22.61 3.83 -15.30
N PRO A 449 23.16 2.79 -14.66
CA PRO A 449 23.78 1.69 -15.39
C PRO A 449 22.73 0.99 -16.29
N PRO A 450 23.14 0.48 -17.46
CA PRO A 450 22.22 -0.10 -18.43
C PRO A 450 21.39 -1.23 -17.81
N VAL A 451 20.11 -1.32 -18.22
CA VAL A 451 19.23 -2.41 -17.83
C VAL A 451 19.89 -3.73 -18.22
N GLN A 452 20.25 -4.56 -17.25
CA GLN A 452 20.81 -5.88 -17.53
C GLN A 452 19.78 -6.69 -18.31
N GLY A 453 20.13 -7.09 -19.54
CA GLY A 453 19.30 -7.95 -20.38
C GLY A 453 19.24 -9.36 -19.81
N LEU A 454 18.38 -9.60 -18.83
CA LEU A 454 18.07 -10.95 -18.38
C LEU A 454 16.88 -11.49 -19.17
N PRO A 455 17.00 -12.67 -19.81
CA PRO A 455 15.86 -13.35 -20.40
C PRO A 455 14.79 -13.61 -19.33
N LEU A 456 13.51 -13.47 -19.69
CA LEU A 456 12.41 -13.92 -18.84
C LEU A 456 12.57 -15.43 -18.56
N PRO A 457 12.09 -15.94 -17.41
CA PRO A 457 12.07 -17.36 -17.16
C PRO A 457 11.17 -18.03 -18.21
N GLY A 458 11.78 -18.77 -19.13
CA GLY A 458 11.06 -19.63 -20.07
C GLY A 458 10.31 -20.75 -19.32
N PRO A 459 9.28 -21.35 -19.92
CA PRO A 459 8.64 -22.54 -19.35
C PRO A 459 9.71 -23.63 -19.16
N GLY A 460 9.80 -24.17 -17.95
CA GLY A 460 10.95 -24.91 -17.45
C GLY A 460 11.56 -25.90 -18.44
N HIS A 461 12.83 -25.68 -18.80
CA HIS A 461 13.67 -26.77 -19.25
C HIS A 461 13.94 -27.67 -18.04
N ASN A 462 13.39 -28.88 -18.17
CA ASN A 462 13.59 -29.98 -17.26
C ASN A 462 14.97 -30.55 -17.55
N ASP A 463 16.02 -29.91 -17.02
CA ASP A 463 17.36 -30.47 -17.08
C ASP A 463 17.42 -31.65 -16.11
N ARG A 464 17.04 -32.82 -16.66
CA ARG A 464 17.50 -34.11 -16.16
C ARG A 464 19.00 -34.14 -16.34
N HIS A 465 19.74 -33.93 -15.26
CA HIS A 465 21.09 -34.47 -15.15
C HIS A 465 21.00 -35.79 -14.40
N THR A 466 21.41 -36.81 -15.14
CA THR A 466 21.82 -38.17 -14.79
C THR A 466 22.44 -38.35 -13.42
#